data_AF-A0A951ILC5-F1
#
_entry.id   AF-A0A951ILC5-F1
#
_cell.length_a   1.000
_cell.length_b   1.000
_cell.length_c   1.000
_cell.angle_alpha   90.00
_cell.angle_beta   90.00
_cell.angle_gamma   90.00
#
_symmetry.space_group_name_H-M   'P 1'
#
loop_
_entity.id
_entity.type
_entity.pdbx_description
1 polymer ?
#
loop_
_entity_poly.entity_id
_entity_poly.type
_entity_poly.pdbx_seq_one_letter_code
_entity_poly.pdbx_strand_id
1 'polypeptide(L)'
;GHGASDAAKGDYTLSMLAQDALAVLDAAGVARAHVCGLSMGAMTALELASEHPQRVERIIAANTSAQMSPDLMAERAMLVRQKGMQAVIEAVLGRFFTQCFRDRKPPLLGSTRATLLATDPEGYAGCCMAIAGMRLKDKLARVRAPLLVINGAQDVSTPPAEHGELIAKAVPGARSVTLDAAHLSAVEKPEAFAGTLLAFLTAEGGGRDVSGARDALFEAGLVMRRAVLGDEWVDKSLAARNALTGEFQNFITRIAWGEIWTRPGLDQRTRRLLVLAITASLSRWEEFCLHLRAGIEQGSLTLEDVKEALMQIAIYAGVPAANTGMHHAQSILKAAGKL
;
A
#
# COMPACT_ATOMS: atom_id res chain seq x y z
N GLY A 1 -6.05 -21.71 -12.42
CA GLY A 1 -5.94 -21.37 -13.85
C GLY A 1 -4.98 -20.22 -14.12
N HIS A 2 -4.28 -19.71 -13.10
CA HIS A 2 -3.30 -18.64 -13.21
C HIS A 2 -2.16 -18.93 -12.23
N GLY A 3 -0.93 -18.56 -12.58
CA GLY A 3 0.23 -18.72 -11.72
C GLY A 3 0.43 -20.18 -11.28
N ALA A 4 0.58 -20.39 -9.97
CA ALA A 4 0.81 -21.70 -9.37
C ALA A 4 -0.48 -22.50 -9.07
N SER A 5 -1.67 -21.94 -9.33
CA SER A 5 -2.93 -22.62 -9.05
C SER A 5 -3.42 -23.46 -10.23
N ASP A 6 -3.90 -24.66 -9.93
CA ASP A 6 -4.44 -25.63 -10.90
C ASP A 6 -5.38 -25.01 -11.92
N ALA A 7 -5.22 -25.38 -13.19
CA ALA A 7 -6.12 -25.01 -14.28
C ALA A 7 -7.14 -26.13 -14.49
N ALA A 8 -8.25 -26.07 -13.75
CA ALA A 8 -9.37 -26.97 -13.98
C ALA A 8 -9.86 -26.85 -15.44
N LYS A 9 -10.21 -27.97 -16.07
CA LYS A 9 -10.67 -27.95 -17.46
C LYS A 9 -12.05 -27.29 -17.57
N GLY A 10 -12.31 -26.64 -18.70
CA GLY A 10 -13.63 -26.13 -19.06
C GLY A 10 -13.84 -24.67 -18.70
N ASP A 11 -15.07 -24.22 -18.94
CA ASP A 11 -15.45 -22.84 -18.74
C ASP A 11 -15.70 -22.55 -17.25
N TYR A 12 -15.22 -21.40 -16.79
CA TYR A 12 -15.46 -20.96 -15.43
C TYR A 12 -16.67 -20.02 -15.39
N THR A 13 -17.23 -19.86 -14.20
CA THR A 13 -18.25 -18.84 -13.95
C THR A 13 -17.73 -17.85 -12.92
N LEU A 14 -18.26 -16.62 -12.94
CA LEU A 14 -17.88 -15.63 -11.93
C LEU A 14 -18.22 -16.10 -10.51
N SER A 15 -19.31 -16.87 -10.37
CA SER A 15 -19.68 -17.50 -9.09
C SER A 15 -18.63 -18.50 -8.61
N MET A 16 -18.01 -19.29 -9.51
CA MET A 16 -16.90 -20.19 -9.12
C MET A 16 -15.71 -19.37 -8.60
N LEU A 17 -15.34 -18.29 -9.28
CA LEU A 17 -14.23 -17.44 -8.84
C LEU A 17 -14.51 -16.79 -7.48
N ALA A 18 -15.77 -16.40 -7.22
CA ALA A 18 -16.17 -15.85 -5.93
C ALA A 18 -16.17 -16.92 -4.81
N GLN A 19 -16.58 -18.16 -5.13
CA GLN A 19 -16.49 -19.30 -4.22
C GLN A 19 -15.03 -19.65 -3.89
N ASP A 20 -14.11 -19.58 -4.86
CA ASP A 20 -12.68 -19.77 -4.60
C ASP A 20 -12.15 -18.71 -3.63
N ALA A 21 -12.52 -17.43 -3.83
CA ALA A 21 -12.15 -16.36 -2.92
C ALA A 21 -12.73 -16.57 -1.50
N LEU A 22 -13.97 -17.06 -1.41
CA LEU A 22 -14.61 -17.41 -0.15
C LEU A 22 -13.88 -18.57 0.56
N ALA A 23 -13.52 -19.61 -0.18
CA ALA A 23 -12.78 -20.76 0.34
C ALA A 23 -11.40 -20.36 0.88
N VAL A 24 -10.73 -19.39 0.25
CA VAL A 24 -9.48 -18.82 0.76
C VAL A 24 -9.70 -18.11 2.10
N LEU A 25 -10.77 -17.33 2.25
CA LEU A 25 -11.10 -16.69 3.53
C LEU A 25 -11.38 -17.74 4.61
N ASP A 26 -12.13 -18.79 4.29
CA ASP A 26 -12.46 -19.87 5.22
C ASP A 26 -11.21 -20.64 5.66
N ALA A 27 -10.35 -21.02 4.72
CA ALA A 27 -9.10 -21.71 5.01
C ALA A 27 -8.13 -20.85 5.85
N ALA A 28 -8.17 -19.52 5.69
CA ALA A 28 -7.39 -18.58 6.49
C ALA A 28 -8.03 -18.25 7.86
N GLY A 29 -9.22 -18.75 8.16
CA GLY A 29 -9.96 -18.42 9.39
C GLY A 29 -10.47 -16.98 9.44
N VAL A 30 -10.61 -16.32 8.28
CA VAL A 30 -11.03 -14.91 8.19
C VAL A 30 -12.54 -14.82 8.00
N ALA A 31 -13.23 -14.39 9.04
CA ALA A 31 -14.69 -14.23 9.00
C ALA A 31 -15.14 -13.11 8.04
N ARG A 32 -14.44 -11.98 8.01
CA ARG A 32 -14.79 -10.80 7.19
C ARG A 32 -13.53 -10.05 6.77
N ALA A 33 -13.47 -9.56 5.53
CA ALA A 33 -12.30 -8.90 4.98
C ALA A 33 -12.62 -7.64 4.15
N HIS A 34 -11.67 -6.72 4.04
CA HIS A 34 -11.62 -5.79 2.93
C HIS A 34 -11.17 -6.53 1.67
N VAL A 35 -11.87 -6.32 0.55
CA VAL A 35 -11.56 -7.02 -0.70
C VAL A 35 -11.21 -5.99 -1.77
N CYS A 36 -9.96 -6.04 -2.23
CA CYS A 36 -9.49 -5.23 -3.35
C CYS A 36 -9.29 -6.14 -4.56
N GLY A 37 -9.93 -5.80 -5.66
CA GLY A 37 -9.76 -6.48 -6.93
C GLY A 37 -9.36 -5.51 -8.03
N LEU A 38 -8.66 -6.02 -9.04
CA LEU A 38 -8.35 -5.30 -10.27
C LEU A 38 -8.89 -6.10 -11.46
N SER A 39 -9.57 -5.43 -12.40
CA SER A 39 -10.15 -6.05 -13.60
C SER A 39 -11.06 -7.24 -13.23
N MET A 40 -10.79 -8.43 -13.74
CA MET A 40 -11.52 -9.65 -13.36
C MET A 40 -11.55 -9.89 -11.84
N GLY A 41 -10.47 -9.57 -11.12
CA GLY A 41 -10.45 -9.68 -9.65
C GLY A 41 -11.47 -8.77 -8.97
N ALA A 42 -11.75 -7.60 -9.55
CA ALA A 42 -12.81 -6.72 -9.04
C ALA A 42 -14.21 -7.23 -9.41
N MET A 43 -14.37 -7.87 -10.57
CA MET A 43 -15.61 -8.56 -10.92
C MET A 43 -15.92 -9.65 -9.89
N THR A 44 -14.91 -10.45 -9.54
CA THR A 44 -15.00 -11.49 -8.50
C THR A 44 -15.34 -10.89 -7.13
N ALA A 45 -14.71 -9.76 -6.76
CA ALA A 45 -14.98 -9.08 -5.50
C ALA A 45 -16.43 -8.55 -5.41
N LEU A 46 -16.96 -8.00 -6.51
CA LEU A 46 -18.34 -7.52 -6.59
C LEU A 46 -19.33 -8.68 -6.53
N GLU A 47 -19.05 -9.81 -7.20
CA GLU A 47 -19.85 -11.03 -7.11
C GLU A 47 -19.89 -11.54 -5.67
N LEU A 48 -18.72 -11.72 -5.03
CA LEU A 48 -18.58 -12.13 -3.63
C LEU A 48 -19.38 -11.22 -2.69
N ALA A 49 -19.28 -9.91 -2.86
CA ALA A 49 -19.99 -8.97 -1.99
C ALA A 49 -21.50 -8.93 -2.23
N SER A 50 -21.96 -9.27 -3.44
CA SER A 50 -23.38 -9.32 -3.77
C SER A 50 -24.06 -10.59 -3.26
N GLU A 51 -23.33 -11.72 -3.25
CA GLU A 51 -23.85 -13.03 -2.81
C GLU A 51 -23.55 -13.34 -1.34
N HIS A 52 -22.43 -12.81 -0.82
CA HIS A 52 -21.97 -13.02 0.57
C HIS A 52 -21.63 -11.69 1.27
N PRO A 53 -22.58 -10.74 1.38
CA PRO A 53 -22.32 -9.39 1.91
C PRO A 53 -21.73 -9.39 3.33
N GLN A 54 -22.07 -10.39 4.15
CA GLN A 54 -21.55 -10.57 5.52
C GLN A 54 -20.04 -10.85 5.57
N ARG A 55 -19.44 -11.30 4.46
CA ARG A 55 -18.02 -11.66 4.37
C ARG A 55 -17.14 -10.48 3.94
N VAL A 56 -17.76 -9.35 3.55
CA VAL A 56 -17.06 -8.21 2.98
C VAL A 56 -17.26 -6.95 3.83
N GLU A 57 -16.15 -6.32 4.21
CA GLU A 57 -16.13 -5.11 5.03
C GLU A 57 -16.12 -3.83 4.18
N ARG A 58 -15.23 -3.77 3.18
CA ARG A 58 -15.16 -2.70 2.16
C ARG A 58 -14.67 -3.31 0.85
N ILE A 59 -15.03 -2.70 -0.28
CA ILE A 59 -14.62 -3.16 -1.61
C ILE A 59 -13.83 -2.07 -2.32
N ILE A 60 -12.74 -2.46 -2.96
CA ILE A 60 -12.04 -1.65 -3.95
C ILE A 60 -12.13 -2.36 -5.28
N ALA A 61 -12.82 -1.75 -6.24
CA ALA A 61 -12.99 -2.23 -7.59
C ALA A 61 -12.15 -1.38 -8.56
N ALA A 62 -10.96 -1.85 -8.91
CA ALA A 62 -10.04 -1.14 -9.78
C ALA A 62 -10.14 -1.61 -11.24
N ASN A 63 -10.14 -0.67 -12.19
CA ASN A 63 -10.03 -0.91 -13.65
C ASN A 63 -10.91 -2.06 -14.12
N THR A 64 -12.22 -1.95 -13.88
CA THR A 64 -13.14 -3.08 -14.04
C THR A 64 -14.46 -2.66 -14.66
N SER A 65 -15.33 -3.65 -14.88
CA SER A 65 -16.66 -3.49 -15.44
C SER A 65 -17.66 -4.44 -14.77
N ALA A 66 -18.94 -4.07 -14.80
CA ALA A 66 -20.05 -4.97 -14.47
C ALA A 66 -20.67 -5.65 -15.71
N GLN A 67 -20.21 -5.31 -16.91
CA GLN A 67 -20.65 -5.89 -18.18
C GLN A 67 -19.53 -5.82 -19.25
N MET A 68 -19.30 -6.90 -19.98
CA MET A 68 -18.37 -6.97 -21.11
C MET A 68 -19.08 -7.65 -22.27
N SER A 69 -18.59 -7.48 -23.50
CA SER A 69 -19.13 -8.19 -24.66
C SER A 69 -18.91 -9.70 -24.51
N PRO A 70 -19.97 -10.53 -24.44
CA PRO A 70 -19.83 -11.98 -24.33
C PRO A 70 -19.13 -12.57 -25.55
N ASP A 71 -19.48 -12.09 -26.76
CA ASP A 71 -18.92 -12.58 -28.01
C ASP A 71 -17.42 -12.31 -28.09
N LEU A 72 -16.96 -11.10 -27.76
CA LEU A 72 -15.52 -10.77 -27.76
C LEU A 72 -14.74 -11.58 -26.72
N MET A 73 -15.35 -11.93 -25.59
CA MET A 73 -14.72 -12.78 -24.59
C MET A 73 -14.66 -14.25 -25.04
N ALA A 74 -15.73 -14.75 -25.68
CA ALA A 74 -15.77 -16.09 -26.24
C ALA A 74 -14.77 -16.26 -27.40
N GLU A 75 -14.68 -15.28 -28.30
CA GLU A 75 -13.68 -15.23 -29.36
C GLU A 75 -12.26 -15.26 -28.80
N ARG A 76 -11.99 -14.48 -27.74
CA ARG A 76 -10.69 -14.49 -27.06
C ARG A 76 -10.39 -15.86 -26.43
N ALA A 77 -11.37 -16.48 -25.78
CA ALA A 77 -11.23 -17.81 -25.18
C ALA A 77 -10.86 -18.86 -26.24
N MET A 78 -11.57 -18.86 -27.38
CA MET A 78 -11.28 -19.75 -28.52
C MET A 78 -9.88 -19.51 -29.08
N LEU A 79 -9.50 -18.24 -29.29
CA LEU A 79 -8.19 -17.88 -29.81
C LEU A 79 -7.06 -18.40 -28.91
N VAL A 80 -7.19 -18.24 -27.59
CA VAL A 80 -6.16 -18.68 -26.64
C VAL A 80 -6.11 -20.20 -26.53
N ARG A 81 -7.26 -20.90 -26.56
CA ARG A 81 -7.30 -22.37 -26.62
C ARG A 81 -6.60 -22.92 -27.86
N GLN A 82 -6.77 -22.26 -29.01
CA GLN A 82 -6.20 -22.73 -30.28
C GLN A 82 -4.73 -22.35 -30.48
N LYS A 83 -4.34 -21.13 -30.07
CA LYS A 83 -3.04 -20.55 -30.43
C LYS A 83 -2.15 -20.23 -29.22
N GLY A 84 -2.61 -20.52 -28.01
CA GLY A 84 -1.91 -20.23 -26.76
C GLY A 84 -1.85 -18.74 -26.42
N MET A 85 -1.25 -18.43 -25.28
CA MET A 85 -1.15 -17.07 -24.74
C MET A 85 -0.38 -16.09 -25.65
N GLN A 86 0.56 -16.60 -26.46
CA GLN A 86 1.33 -15.78 -27.40
C GLN A 86 0.44 -15.02 -28.39
N ALA A 87 -0.73 -15.55 -28.73
CA ALA A 87 -1.65 -14.94 -29.69
C ALA A 87 -2.31 -13.65 -29.17
N VAL A 88 -2.34 -13.43 -27.86
CA VAL A 88 -3.02 -12.27 -27.25
C VAL A 88 -2.07 -11.31 -26.53
N ILE A 89 -0.79 -11.68 -26.35
CA ILE A 89 0.12 -10.97 -25.46
C ILE A 89 0.33 -9.49 -25.84
N GLU A 90 0.59 -9.19 -27.12
CA GLU A 90 0.83 -7.81 -27.57
C GLU A 90 -0.42 -6.94 -27.42
N ALA A 91 -1.58 -7.49 -27.80
CA ALA A 91 -2.85 -6.78 -27.65
C ALA A 91 -3.19 -6.54 -26.19
N VAL A 92 -2.91 -7.49 -25.30
CA VAL A 92 -3.12 -7.35 -23.85
C VAL A 92 -2.18 -6.30 -23.26
N LEU A 93 -0.88 -6.38 -23.53
CA LEU A 93 0.11 -5.41 -23.02
C LEU A 93 -0.12 -4.00 -23.57
N GLY A 94 -0.58 -3.89 -24.81
CA GLY A 94 -0.97 -2.62 -25.45
C GLY A 94 -2.10 -1.91 -24.70
N ARG A 95 -3.02 -2.67 -24.10
CA ARG A 95 -4.12 -2.13 -23.28
C ARG A 95 -3.77 -1.97 -21.81
N PHE A 96 -2.84 -2.77 -21.30
CA PHE A 96 -2.50 -2.81 -19.88
C PHE A 96 -1.77 -1.56 -19.38
N PHE A 97 -0.96 -0.96 -20.23
CA PHE A 97 -0.10 0.17 -19.88
C PHE A 97 -0.32 1.34 -20.85
N THR A 98 0.05 2.55 -20.45
CA THR A 98 0.16 3.66 -21.42
C THR A 98 1.35 3.45 -22.36
N GLN A 99 1.32 4.13 -23.50
CA GLN A 99 2.45 4.14 -24.42
C GLN A 99 3.72 4.68 -23.73
N CYS A 100 3.59 5.76 -22.95
CA CYS A 100 4.70 6.34 -22.21
C CYS A 100 5.35 5.35 -21.23
N PHE A 101 4.55 4.55 -20.51
CA PHE A 101 5.08 3.52 -19.61
C PHE A 101 5.82 2.42 -20.39
N ARG A 102 5.28 1.97 -21.54
CA ARG A 102 5.93 0.95 -22.37
C ARG A 102 7.25 1.43 -22.98
N ASP A 103 7.30 2.66 -23.47
CA ASP A 103 8.49 3.22 -24.13
C ASP A 103 9.70 3.31 -23.19
N ARG A 104 9.45 3.50 -21.90
CA ARG A 104 10.48 3.49 -20.85
C ARG A 104 11.04 2.10 -20.56
N LYS A 105 10.40 1.04 -21.04
CA LYS A 105 10.77 -0.38 -20.84
C LYS A 105 11.13 -0.71 -19.38
N PRO A 106 10.30 -0.35 -18.39
CA PRO A 106 10.61 -0.66 -16.99
C PRO A 106 10.66 -2.18 -16.79
N PRO A 107 11.46 -2.70 -15.83
CA PRO A 107 11.53 -4.14 -15.54
C PRO A 107 10.16 -4.80 -15.33
N LEU A 108 9.22 -4.06 -14.70
CA LEU A 108 7.84 -4.51 -14.48
C LEU A 108 7.08 -4.88 -15.76
N LEU A 109 7.38 -4.24 -16.91
CA LEU A 109 6.80 -4.60 -18.20
C LEU A 109 7.23 -6.01 -18.62
N GLY A 110 8.52 -6.32 -18.46
CA GLY A 110 9.08 -7.64 -18.74
C GLY A 110 8.51 -8.72 -17.82
N SER A 111 8.44 -8.45 -16.51
CA SER A 111 7.83 -9.37 -15.54
C SER A 111 6.36 -9.62 -15.85
N THR A 112 5.57 -8.58 -16.14
CA THR A 112 4.15 -8.71 -16.51
C THR A 112 3.97 -9.58 -17.76
N ARG A 113 4.80 -9.36 -18.78
CA ARG A 113 4.81 -10.17 -20.00
C ARG A 113 5.10 -11.64 -19.71
N ALA A 114 6.13 -11.92 -18.91
CA ALA A 114 6.51 -13.28 -18.55
C ALA A 114 5.39 -14.00 -17.79
N THR A 115 4.74 -13.32 -16.84
CA THR A 115 3.60 -13.86 -16.09
C THR A 115 2.41 -14.20 -16.99
N LEU A 116 2.08 -13.32 -17.94
CA LEU A 116 1.00 -13.58 -18.90
C LEU A 116 1.31 -14.76 -19.82
N LEU A 117 2.56 -14.86 -20.31
CA LEU A 117 2.97 -15.98 -21.17
C LEU A 117 3.01 -17.32 -20.43
N ALA A 118 3.30 -17.31 -19.13
CA ALA A 118 3.30 -18.50 -18.29
C ALA A 118 1.89 -18.94 -17.83
N THR A 119 0.84 -18.16 -18.16
CA THR A 119 -0.54 -18.52 -17.79
C THR A 119 -1.02 -19.69 -18.64
N ASP A 120 -1.65 -20.68 -17.99
CA ASP A 120 -2.25 -21.82 -18.69
C ASP A 120 -3.35 -21.34 -19.66
N PRO A 121 -3.29 -21.68 -20.96
CA PRO A 121 -4.27 -21.24 -21.94
C PRO A 121 -5.71 -21.68 -21.63
N GLU A 122 -5.92 -22.87 -21.07
CA GLU A 122 -7.25 -23.35 -20.69
C GLU A 122 -7.77 -22.58 -19.49
N GLY A 123 -6.91 -22.31 -18.50
CA GLY A 123 -7.25 -21.45 -17.37
C GLY A 123 -7.62 -20.02 -17.78
N TYR A 124 -6.87 -19.42 -18.69
CA TYR A 124 -7.17 -18.09 -19.23
C TYR A 124 -8.49 -18.07 -20.00
N ALA A 125 -8.74 -19.08 -20.83
CA ALA A 125 -9.98 -19.21 -21.59
C ALA A 125 -11.19 -19.43 -20.69
N GLY A 126 -11.08 -20.28 -19.66
CA GLY A 126 -12.12 -20.47 -18.65
C GLY A 126 -12.48 -19.15 -17.95
N CYS A 127 -11.49 -18.34 -17.60
CA CYS A 127 -11.70 -16.99 -17.06
C CYS A 127 -12.35 -16.02 -18.05
N CYS A 128 -12.01 -16.09 -19.35
CA CYS A 128 -12.72 -15.30 -20.37
C CYS A 128 -14.21 -15.65 -20.40
N MET A 129 -14.55 -16.94 -20.28
CA MET A 129 -15.95 -17.39 -20.24
C MET A 129 -16.67 -16.98 -18.94
N ALA A 130 -15.95 -16.90 -17.82
CA ALA A 130 -16.51 -16.31 -16.59
C ALA A 130 -16.91 -14.84 -16.78
N ILE A 131 -16.07 -14.07 -17.49
CA ILE A 131 -16.37 -12.67 -17.83
C ILE A 131 -17.51 -12.60 -18.85
N ALA A 132 -17.54 -13.49 -19.85
CA ALA A 132 -18.60 -13.53 -20.86
C ALA A 132 -19.98 -13.79 -20.24
N GLY A 133 -20.04 -14.68 -19.25
CA GLY A 133 -21.27 -15.08 -18.57
C GLY A 133 -21.68 -14.24 -17.36
N MET A 134 -20.93 -13.19 -17.01
CA MET A 134 -21.20 -12.43 -15.78
C MET A 134 -22.55 -11.68 -15.83
N ARG A 135 -23.19 -11.57 -14.67
CA ARG A 135 -24.45 -10.83 -14.48
C ARG A 135 -24.35 -9.78 -13.38
N LEU A 136 -23.17 -9.17 -13.23
CA LEU A 136 -22.91 -8.22 -12.14
C LEU A 136 -23.83 -7.01 -12.18
N LYS A 137 -24.15 -6.49 -13.37
CA LYS A 137 -25.04 -5.33 -13.54
C LYS A 137 -26.36 -5.50 -12.78
N ASP A 138 -26.94 -6.69 -12.78
CA ASP A 138 -28.21 -7.01 -12.12
C ASP A 138 -28.05 -7.19 -10.59
N LYS A 139 -26.80 -7.38 -10.14
CA LYS A 139 -26.44 -7.67 -8.74
C LYS A 139 -25.87 -6.47 -7.99
N LEU A 140 -25.39 -5.43 -8.67
CA LEU A 140 -24.74 -4.27 -8.03
C LEU A 140 -25.57 -3.64 -6.91
N ALA A 141 -26.90 -3.55 -7.07
CA ALA A 141 -27.80 -3.00 -6.04
C ALA A 141 -27.85 -3.83 -4.73
N ARG A 142 -27.33 -5.07 -4.74
CA ARG A 142 -27.21 -5.95 -3.57
C ARG A 142 -25.91 -5.71 -2.79
N VAL A 143 -24.93 -5.02 -3.38
CA VAL A 143 -23.67 -4.69 -2.70
C VAL A 143 -23.96 -3.69 -1.58
N ARG A 144 -23.71 -4.10 -0.33
CA ARG A 144 -23.94 -3.30 0.89
C ARG A 144 -22.67 -2.71 1.48
N ALA A 145 -21.51 -3.30 1.18
CA ALA A 145 -20.23 -2.79 1.67
C ALA A 145 -19.90 -1.44 1.01
N PRO A 146 -19.26 -0.50 1.72
CA PRO A 146 -18.70 0.69 1.10
C PRO A 146 -17.81 0.32 -0.08
N LEU A 147 -18.01 1.00 -1.20
CA LEU A 147 -17.32 0.73 -2.45
C LEU A 147 -16.46 1.93 -2.87
N LEU A 148 -15.21 1.65 -3.22
CA LEU A 148 -14.35 2.56 -3.98
C LEU A 148 -14.13 1.96 -5.38
N VAL A 149 -14.37 2.76 -6.41
CA VAL A 149 -13.97 2.46 -7.78
C VAL A 149 -12.71 3.25 -8.13
N ILE A 150 -11.66 2.55 -8.56
CA ILE A 150 -10.45 3.18 -9.09
C ILE A 150 -10.42 2.98 -10.61
N ASN A 151 -10.34 4.06 -11.38
CA ASN A 151 -10.31 4.04 -12.83
C ASN A 151 -8.93 4.44 -13.36
N GLY A 152 -8.58 3.97 -14.57
CA GLY A 152 -7.49 4.53 -15.36
C GLY A 152 -8.03 5.48 -16.43
N ALA A 153 -7.56 6.73 -16.46
CA ALA A 153 -7.98 7.73 -17.44
C ALA A 153 -7.70 7.30 -18.89
N GLN A 154 -6.67 6.48 -19.10
CA GLN A 154 -6.21 5.99 -20.40
C GLN A 154 -6.55 4.50 -20.60
N ASP A 155 -7.45 3.96 -19.77
CA ASP A 155 -7.86 2.55 -19.84
C ASP A 155 -8.82 2.32 -21.02
N VAL A 156 -8.32 1.67 -22.07
CA VAL A 156 -9.11 1.30 -23.24
C VAL A 156 -9.75 -0.08 -23.14
N SER A 157 -9.46 -0.85 -22.08
CA SER A 157 -10.15 -2.14 -21.83
C SER A 157 -11.46 -1.91 -21.09
N THR A 158 -11.44 -0.99 -20.15
CA THR A 158 -12.61 -0.56 -19.36
C THR A 158 -12.65 0.97 -19.23
N PRO A 159 -12.97 1.69 -20.33
CA PRO A 159 -13.13 3.15 -20.30
C PRO A 159 -13.99 3.63 -19.12
N PRO A 160 -13.55 4.64 -18.34
CA PRO A 160 -14.21 5.00 -17.08
C PRO A 160 -15.70 5.32 -17.23
N ALA A 161 -16.07 6.13 -18.23
CA ALA A 161 -17.43 6.58 -18.48
C ALA A 161 -18.42 5.44 -18.81
N GLU A 162 -17.93 4.37 -19.43
CA GLU A 162 -18.72 3.23 -19.88
C GLU A 162 -18.76 2.09 -18.86
N HIS A 163 -17.87 2.13 -17.87
CA HIS A 163 -17.65 1.00 -16.95
C HIS A 163 -17.62 1.45 -15.49
N GLY A 164 -16.46 1.83 -14.96
CA GLY A 164 -16.29 2.08 -13.53
C GLY A 164 -17.20 3.19 -12.99
N GLU A 165 -17.48 4.23 -13.77
CA GLU A 165 -18.45 5.27 -13.36
C GLU A 165 -19.88 4.73 -13.28
N LEU A 166 -20.26 3.78 -14.12
CA LEU A 166 -21.58 3.13 -14.04
C LEU A 166 -21.69 2.25 -12.78
N ILE A 167 -20.60 1.58 -12.41
CA ILE A 167 -20.53 0.82 -11.16
C ILE A 167 -20.71 1.75 -9.96
N ALA A 168 -19.97 2.86 -9.93
CA ALA A 168 -20.06 3.84 -8.84
C ALA A 168 -21.46 4.46 -8.74
N LYS A 169 -22.12 4.74 -9.88
CA LYS A 169 -23.50 5.25 -9.89
C LYS A 169 -24.53 4.22 -9.39
N ALA A 170 -24.30 2.94 -9.63
CA ALA A 170 -25.24 1.87 -9.28
C ALA A 170 -25.20 1.46 -7.79
N VAL A 171 -24.10 1.75 -7.08
CA VAL A 171 -23.91 1.36 -5.67
C VAL A 171 -24.02 2.59 -4.77
N PRO A 172 -25.03 2.69 -3.89
CA PRO A 172 -25.21 3.83 -3.00
C PRO A 172 -23.98 4.09 -2.12
N GLY A 173 -23.54 5.34 -2.08
CA GLY A 173 -22.38 5.77 -1.28
C GLY A 173 -21.02 5.36 -1.85
N ALA A 174 -20.97 4.80 -3.07
CA ALA A 174 -19.72 4.50 -3.72
C ALA A 174 -18.92 5.77 -4.04
N ARG A 175 -17.60 5.67 -3.92
CA ARG A 175 -16.64 6.70 -4.32
C ARG A 175 -15.99 6.28 -5.63
N SER A 176 -15.62 7.24 -6.47
CA SER A 176 -14.86 6.99 -7.69
C SER A 176 -13.66 7.92 -7.78
N VAL A 177 -12.50 7.35 -8.12
CA VAL A 177 -11.25 8.08 -8.32
C VAL A 177 -10.64 7.63 -9.63
N THR A 178 -10.20 8.59 -10.45
CA THR A 178 -9.55 8.30 -11.73
C THR A 178 -8.07 8.67 -11.64
N LEU A 179 -7.20 7.72 -11.94
CA LEU A 179 -5.75 7.89 -11.98
C LEU A 179 -5.28 8.08 -13.43
N ASP A 180 -4.23 8.86 -13.63
CA ASP A 180 -3.57 9.01 -14.93
C ASP A 180 -2.77 7.73 -15.30
N ALA A 181 -3.49 6.66 -15.61
CA ALA A 181 -2.94 5.34 -15.93
C ALA A 181 -3.84 4.63 -16.96
N ALA A 182 -3.31 3.56 -17.55
CA ALA A 182 -4.11 2.62 -18.33
C ALA A 182 -4.77 1.55 -17.41
N HIS A 183 -4.91 0.31 -17.89
CA HIS A 183 -5.68 -0.74 -17.21
C HIS A 183 -4.99 -1.32 -15.95
N LEU A 184 -3.66 -1.43 -15.92
CA LEU A 184 -2.92 -1.90 -14.74
C LEU A 184 -2.45 -0.72 -13.87
N SER A 185 -3.40 0.09 -13.39
CA SER A 185 -3.11 1.32 -12.64
C SER A 185 -2.27 1.08 -11.37
N ALA A 186 -2.43 -0.06 -10.70
CA ALA A 186 -1.63 -0.46 -9.54
C ALA A 186 -0.14 -0.67 -9.86
N VAL A 187 0.19 -1.03 -11.10
CA VAL A 187 1.57 -1.25 -11.56
C VAL A 187 2.13 0.05 -12.15
N GLU A 188 1.33 0.79 -12.90
CA GLU A 188 1.77 2.00 -13.60
C GLU A 188 1.91 3.21 -12.66
N LYS A 189 1.02 3.33 -11.66
CA LYS A 189 1.00 4.42 -10.67
C LYS A 189 0.87 3.86 -9.24
N PRO A 190 1.85 3.08 -8.77
CA PRO A 190 1.74 2.35 -7.50
C PRO A 190 1.50 3.25 -6.30
N GLU A 191 2.14 4.41 -6.24
CA GLU A 191 2.00 5.38 -5.14
C GLU A 191 0.60 6.00 -5.11
N ALA A 192 0.09 6.44 -6.26
CA ALA A 192 -1.25 7.02 -6.35
C ALA A 192 -2.34 5.98 -6.09
N PHE A 193 -2.15 4.76 -6.58
CA PHE A 193 -3.06 3.64 -6.32
C PHE A 193 -3.09 3.29 -4.83
N ALA A 194 -1.92 3.07 -4.22
CA ALA A 194 -1.81 2.73 -2.80
C ALA A 194 -2.34 3.85 -1.91
N GLY A 195 -2.04 5.11 -2.22
CA GLY A 195 -2.56 6.27 -1.49
C GLY A 195 -4.09 6.34 -1.54
N THR A 196 -4.69 6.12 -2.71
CA THR A 196 -6.15 6.10 -2.88
C THR A 196 -6.80 4.97 -2.10
N LEU A 197 -6.22 3.76 -2.18
CA LEU A 197 -6.68 2.58 -1.47
C LEU A 197 -6.59 2.79 0.05
N LEU A 198 -5.44 3.25 0.56
CA LEU A 198 -5.23 3.47 1.99
C LEU A 198 -6.16 4.56 2.53
N ALA A 199 -6.33 5.66 1.81
CA ALA A 199 -7.26 6.73 2.20
C ALA A 199 -8.70 6.22 2.34
N PHE A 200 -9.13 5.30 1.47
CA PHE A 200 -10.45 4.71 1.57
C PHE A 200 -10.58 3.68 2.70
N LEU A 201 -9.57 2.82 2.89
CA LEU A 201 -9.60 1.80 3.93
C LEU A 201 -9.51 2.37 5.34
N THR A 202 -8.77 3.47 5.51
CA THR A 202 -8.55 4.14 6.81
C THR A 202 -9.57 5.23 7.12
N ALA A 203 -10.47 5.55 6.18
CA ALA A 203 -11.57 6.47 6.43
C ALA A 203 -12.56 5.85 7.45
N GLU A 204 -12.80 6.53 8.57
CA GLU A 204 -13.74 6.06 9.60
C GLU A 204 -15.18 5.97 9.04
N GLY A 205 -15.83 4.84 9.33
CA GLY A 205 -16.85 4.15 8.51
C GLY A 205 -17.95 5.00 7.87
N GLY A 206 -17.81 5.28 6.57
CA GLY A 206 -18.84 5.96 5.76
C GLY A 206 -19.17 7.40 6.18
N GLY A 207 -18.43 7.95 7.15
CA GLY A 207 -18.79 9.18 7.83
C GLY A 207 -18.63 9.02 9.34
N ARG A 208 -17.39 8.89 9.80
CA ARG A 208 -16.96 9.43 11.10
C ARG A 208 -15.59 10.09 10.93
N ASP A 209 -15.30 10.95 11.88
CA ASP A 209 -14.28 11.98 11.86
C ASP A 209 -12.86 11.41 11.83
N VAL A 210 -12.11 11.66 10.75
CA VAL A 210 -10.70 11.28 10.60
C VAL A 210 -9.78 12.07 11.55
N SER A 211 -10.32 13.02 12.33
CA SER A 211 -9.62 13.59 13.47
C SER A 211 -9.29 12.48 14.48
N GLY A 212 -10.17 11.53 14.76
CA GLY A 212 -9.98 10.51 15.80
C GLY A 212 -8.73 9.64 15.63
N ALA A 213 -8.57 8.96 14.50
CA ALA A 213 -7.38 8.13 14.25
C ALA A 213 -6.11 8.94 13.92
N ARG A 214 -6.23 10.07 13.22
CA ARG A 214 -5.10 10.96 12.92
C ARG A 214 -4.56 11.60 14.19
N ASP A 215 -5.47 12.06 15.05
CA ASP A 215 -5.18 12.64 16.34
C ASP A 215 -4.77 11.53 17.29
N ALA A 216 -5.35 10.33 17.31
CA ALA A 216 -4.85 9.22 18.13
C ALA A 216 -3.41 8.80 17.76
N LEU A 217 -3.06 8.73 16.47
CA LEU A 217 -1.68 8.49 16.04
C LEU A 217 -0.76 9.68 16.33
N PHE A 218 -1.29 10.91 16.23
CA PHE A 218 -0.55 12.11 16.57
C PHE A 218 -0.33 12.21 18.09
N GLU A 219 -1.31 11.88 18.91
CA GLU A 219 -1.26 11.84 20.38
C GLU A 219 -0.34 10.70 20.85
N ALA A 220 -0.49 9.49 20.31
CA ALA A 220 0.46 8.39 20.57
C ALA A 220 1.89 8.78 20.12
N GLY A 221 1.99 9.44 18.96
CA GLY A 221 3.23 10.00 18.46
C GLY A 221 3.80 11.09 19.37
N LEU A 222 2.97 11.97 19.94
CA LEU A 222 3.38 13.00 20.89
C LEU A 222 3.87 12.39 22.19
N VAL A 223 3.16 11.39 22.73
CA VAL A 223 3.59 10.64 23.92
C VAL A 223 4.96 10.02 23.69
N MET A 224 5.15 9.30 22.57
CA MET A 224 6.44 8.69 22.24
C MET A 224 7.52 9.74 21.97
N ARG A 225 7.21 10.81 21.22
CA ARG A 225 8.13 11.90 20.90
C ARG A 225 8.61 12.61 22.15
N ARG A 226 7.72 12.82 23.13
CA ARG A 226 8.04 13.38 24.46
C ARG A 226 8.90 12.42 25.26
N ALA A 227 8.54 11.14 25.31
CA ALA A 227 9.36 10.11 25.96
C ALA A 227 10.76 9.97 25.35
N VAL A 228 10.91 10.29 24.05
CA VAL A 228 12.20 10.19 23.34
C VAL A 228 13.01 11.48 23.43
N LEU A 229 12.40 12.64 23.16
CA LEU A 229 13.09 13.93 22.99
C LEU A 229 12.91 14.91 24.15
N GLY A 230 12.06 14.58 25.14
CA GLY A 230 11.73 15.44 26.27
C GLY A 230 10.62 16.45 25.96
N ASP A 231 9.86 16.81 27.00
CA ASP A 231 8.70 17.70 26.89
C ASP A 231 9.08 19.10 26.40
N GLU A 232 10.12 19.71 26.97
CA GLU A 232 10.53 21.08 26.66
C GLU A 232 10.88 21.26 25.18
N TRP A 233 11.56 20.29 24.58
CA TRP A 233 11.91 20.32 23.17
C TRP A 233 10.68 20.19 22.27
N VAL A 234 9.76 19.28 22.63
CA VAL A 234 8.52 19.06 21.87
C VAL A 234 7.63 20.30 21.94
N ASP A 235 7.49 20.92 23.10
CA ASP A 235 6.70 22.14 23.29
C ASP A 235 7.24 23.30 22.46
N LYS A 236 8.56 23.52 22.48
CA LYS A 236 9.22 24.53 21.64
C LYS A 236 8.99 24.26 20.15
N SER A 237 9.09 23.01 19.72
CA SER A 237 8.86 22.61 18.33
C SER A 237 7.41 22.85 17.88
N LEU A 238 6.43 22.55 18.74
CA LEU A 238 5.01 22.75 18.45
C LEU A 238 4.62 24.24 18.45
N ALA A 239 5.23 25.05 19.31
CA ALA A 239 5.00 26.49 19.40
C ALA A 239 5.57 27.25 18.18
N ALA A 240 6.67 26.76 17.59
CA ALA A 240 7.30 27.37 16.42
C ALA A 240 6.61 27.02 15.08
N ARG A 241 5.48 26.29 15.10
CA ARG A 241 4.75 25.92 13.89
C ARG A 241 4.17 27.14 13.19
N ASN A 242 4.31 27.18 11.87
CA ASN A 242 3.71 28.18 11.00
C ASN A 242 3.05 27.49 9.80
N ALA A 243 2.51 28.28 8.87
CA ALA A 243 1.81 27.76 7.69
C ALA A 243 2.67 26.81 6.83
N LEU A 244 4.00 26.96 6.85
CA LEU A 244 4.92 26.07 6.12
C LEU A 244 5.26 24.80 6.91
N THR A 245 5.47 24.92 8.23
CA THR A 245 6.02 23.83 9.04
C THR A 245 4.97 22.99 9.77
N GLY A 246 3.74 23.47 9.88
CA GLY A 246 2.67 22.84 10.66
C GLY A 246 2.31 21.44 10.16
N GLU A 247 2.05 21.28 8.87
CA GLU A 247 1.69 19.97 8.28
C GLU A 247 2.86 18.99 8.32
N PHE A 248 4.08 19.48 8.10
CA PHE A 248 5.28 18.66 8.18
C PHE A 248 5.53 18.13 9.60
N GLN A 249 5.34 18.97 10.63
CA GLN A 249 5.44 18.55 12.03
C GLN A 249 4.35 17.53 12.39
N ASN A 250 3.13 17.67 11.86
CA ASN A 250 2.08 16.67 12.06
C ASN A 250 2.46 15.32 11.42
N PHE A 251 2.95 15.34 10.18
CA PHE A 251 3.40 14.15 9.46
C PHE A 251 4.52 13.40 10.18
N ILE A 252 5.61 14.09 10.53
CA ILE A 252 6.72 13.46 11.27
C ILE A 252 6.22 12.92 12.61
N THR A 253 5.34 13.67 13.28
CA THR A 253 4.86 13.26 14.60
C THR A 253 4.17 11.89 14.56
N ARG A 254 3.28 11.72 13.58
CA ARG A 254 2.53 10.48 13.38
C ARG A 254 3.40 9.33 12.88
N ILE A 255 4.22 9.57 11.87
CA ILE A 255 4.90 8.47 11.18
C ILE A 255 6.17 8.06 11.91
N ALA A 256 7.05 9.00 12.27
CA ALA A 256 8.28 8.64 12.96
C ALA A 256 7.96 8.09 14.35
N TRP A 257 7.21 8.84 15.16
CA TRP A 257 7.01 8.49 16.56
C TRP A 257 5.80 7.60 16.79
N GLY A 258 4.67 7.88 16.14
CA GLY A 258 3.43 7.12 16.32
C GLY A 258 3.44 5.73 15.67
N GLU A 259 4.15 5.55 14.56
CA GLU A 259 4.16 4.30 13.80
C GLU A 259 5.48 3.53 13.90
N ILE A 260 6.65 4.19 13.79
CA ILE A 260 7.94 3.47 13.73
C ILE A 260 8.53 3.20 15.12
N TRP A 261 8.59 4.22 15.98
CA TRP A 261 9.19 4.08 17.32
C TRP A 261 8.34 3.28 18.32
N THR A 262 7.04 3.13 18.06
CA THR A 262 6.10 2.34 18.88
C THR A 262 6.10 0.85 18.56
N ARG A 263 6.75 0.41 17.46
CA ARG A 263 6.75 -1.01 17.07
C ARG A 263 7.49 -1.88 18.08
N PRO A 264 6.97 -3.07 18.42
CA PRO A 264 7.49 -3.89 19.52
C PRO A 264 8.82 -4.60 19.22
N GLY A 265 9.28 -4.61 17.96
CA GLY A 265 10.43 -5.43 17.55
C GLY A 265 11.79 -4.94 18.06
N LEU A 266 11.93 -3.67 18.43
CA LEU A 266 13.18 -3.11 18.98
C LEU A 266 12.84 -2.20 20.16
N ASP A 267 13.59 -2.33 21.24
CA ASP A 267 13.49 -1.45 22.40
C ASP A 267 14.02 -0.03 22.11
N GLN A 268 13.71 0.90 23.01
CA GLN A 268 14.03 2.32 22.84
C GLN A 268 15.55 2.58 22.81
N ARG A 269 16.32 1.81 23.58
CA ARG A 269 17.80 1.91 23.66
C ARG A 269 18.41 1.50 22.33
N THR A 270 18.03 0.34 21.81
CA THR A 270 18.51 -0.21 20.55
C THR A 270 18.16 0.71 19.38
N ARG A 271 16.92 1.21 19.32
CA ARG A 271 16.51 2.19 18.31
C ARG A 271 17.39 3.44 18.34
N ARG A 272 17.74 3.92 19.53
CA ARG A 272 18.56 5.12 19.68
C ARG A 272 19.99 4.90 19.24
N LEU A 273 20.59 3.76 19.58
CA LEU A 273 21.91 3.36 19.10
C LEU A 273 21.95 3.32 17.56
N LEU A 274 20.91 2.76 16.93
CA LEU A 274 20.80 2.76 15.47
C LEU A 274 20.70 4.18 14.90
N VAL A 275 19.90 5.06 15.52
CA VAL A 275 19.77 6.46 15.09
C VAL A 275 21.10 7.20 15.21
N LEU A 276 21.85 7.02 16.30
CA LEU A 276 23.18 7.60 16.46
C LEU A 276 24.15 7.08 15.39
N ALA A 277 24.15 5.78 15.12
CA ALA A 277 24.99 5.20 14.08
C ALA A 277 24.64 5.76 12.69
N ILE A 278 23.35 5.84 12.33
CA ILE A 278 22.87 6.35 11.04
C ILE A 278 23.21 7.85 10.89
N THR A 279 22.88 8.66 11.89
CA THR A 279 23.08 10.12 11.83
C THR A 279 24.56 10.49 11.81
N ALA A 280 25.41 9.78 12.56
CA ALA A 280 26.86 9.96 12.47
C ALA A 280 27.41 9.53 11.09
N SER A 281 26.96 8.39 10.56
CA SER A 281 27.40 7.90 9.24
C SER A 281 27.02 8.84 8.09
N LEU A 282 25.88 9.53 8.22
CA LEU A 282 25.40 10.51 7.25
C LEU A 282 25.90 11.94 7.53
N SER A 283 26.76 12.14 8.55
CA SER A 283 27.23 13.47 8.99
C SER A 283 26.09 14.45 9.31
N ARG A 284 24.97 13.94 9.84
CA ARG A 284 23.82 14.74 10.32
C ARG A 284 23.98 15.02 11.80
N TRP A 285 24.96 15.87 12.12
CA TRP A 285 25.41 16.11 13.49
C TRP A 285 24.37 16.80 14.36
N GLU A 286 23.48 17.60 13.78
CA GLU A 286 22.37 18.24 14.49
C GLU A 286 21.42 17.18 15.08
N GLU A 287 21.05 16.18 14.28
CA GLU A 287 20.20 15.05 14.71
C GLU A 287 20.95 14.11 15.65
N PHE A 288 22.24 13.85 15.39
CA PHE A 288 23.09 13.08 16.30
C PHE A 288 23.11 13.72 17.70
N CYS A 289 23.37 15.03 17.78
CA CYS A 289 23.42 15.77 19.05
C CYS A 289 22.07 15.80 19.74
N LEU A 290 20.97 15.97 18.98
CA LEU A 290 19.62 15.94 19.52
C LEU A 290 19.33 14.59 20.20
N HIS A 291 19.52 13.49 19.48
CA HIS A 291 19.22 12.15 19.98
C HIS A 291 20.16 11.70 21.10
N LEU A 292 21.44 12.10 21.05
CA LEU A 292 22.39 11.81 22.12
C LEU A 292 22.01 12.52 23.41
N ARG A 293 21.75 13.83 23.35
CA ARG A 293 21.35 14.64 24.51
C ARG A 293 20.09 14.07 25.15
N ALA A 294 19.04 13.88 24.35
CA ALA A 294 17.79 13.34 24.85
C ALA A 294 17.96 11.90 25.37
N GLY A 295 18.84 11.11 24.77
CA GLY A 295 19.18 9.76 25.23
C GLY A 295 19.75 9.74 26.65
N ILE A 296 20.68 10.65 26.93
CA ILE A 296 21.32 10.80 28.24
C ILE A 296 20.36 11.39 29.28
N GLU A 297 19.61 12.44 28.92
CA GLU A 297 18.68 13.12 29.82
C GLU A 297 17.51 12.22 30.24
N GLN A 298 16.95 11.46 29.30
CA GLN A 298 15.84 10.53 29.56
C GLN A 298 16.31 9.17 30.11
N GLY A 299 17.63 8.97 30.29
CA GLY A 299 18.20 7.74 30.85
C GLY A 299 18.14 6.51 29.93
N SER A 300 17.74 6.68 28.66
CA SER A 300 17.71 5.59 27.67
C SER A 300 19.10 5.21 27.13
N LEU A 301 20.12 6.03 27.37
CA LEU A 301 21.53 5.75 27.08
C LEU A 301 22.40 5.99 28.31
N THR A 302 23.39 5.14 28.47
CA THR A 302 24.46 5.27 29.46
C THR A 302 25.75 5.83 28.82
N LEU A 303 26.72 6.23 29.65
CA LEU A 303 28.06 6.56 29.16
C LEU A 303 28.68 5.40 28.35
N GLU A 304 28.44 4.16 28.79
CA GLU A 304 28.98 2.98 28.13
C GLU A 304 28.35 2.74 26.76
N ASP A 305 27.04 2.94 26.64
CA ASP A 305 26.34 2.89 25.35
C ASP A 305 26.95 3.84 24.32
N VAL A 306 27.27 5.06 24.75
CA VAL A 306 27.83 6.10 23.87
C VAL A 306 29.24 5.73 23.43
N LYS A 307 30.06 5.18 24.34
CA LYS A 307 31.40 4.69 24.00
C LYS A 307 31.33 3.56 22.99
N GLU A 308 30.55 2.52 23.26
CA GLU A 308 30.42 1.36 22.38
C GLU A 308 29.88 1.75 21.00
N ALA A 309 28.89 2.65 20.94
CA ALA A 309 28.39 3.18 19.68
C ALA A 309 29.48 3.89 18.88
N LEU A 310 30.27 4.76 19.51
CA LEU A 310 31.32 5.52 18.83
C LEU A 310 32.50 4.64 18.40
N MET A 311 32.83 3.61 19.17
CA MET A 311 33.82 2.59 18.77
C MET A 311 33.36 1.84 17.52
N GLN A 312 32.08 1.42 17.48
CA GLN A 312 31.50 0.77 16.30
C GLN A 312 31.48 1.71 15.09
N ILE A 313 31.09 2.97 15.28
CA ILE A 313 31.07 4.00 14.23
C ILE A 313 32.48 4.22 13.66
N ALA A 314 33.53 4.18 14.47
CA ALA A 314 34.91 4.36 14.00
C ALA A 314 35.31 3.32 12.95
N ILE A 315 34.83 2.08 13.09
CA ILE A 315 35.17 0.97 12.20
C ILE A 315 34.32 0.99 10.93
N TYR A 316 33.02 1.25 11.05
CA TYR A 316 32.08 1.09 9.93
C TYR A 316 31.74 2.39 9.18
N ALA A 317 31.88 3.54 9.84
CA ALA A 317 31.67 4.87 9.25
C ALA A 317 32.97 5.70 9.19
N GLY A 318 34.07 5.16 9.72
CA GLY A 318 35.39 5.77 9.70
C GLY A 318 35.73 6.58 10.96
N VAL A 319 37.01 6.52 11.33
CA VAL A 319 37.57 7.26 12.48
C VAL A 319 37.25 8.77 12.45
N PRO A 320 37.24 9.47 11.30
CA PRO A 320 36.85 10.89 11.28
C PRO A 320 35.41 11.16 11.77
N ALA A 321 34.44 10.30 11.41
CA ALA A 321 33.07 10.42 11.88
C ALA A 321 32.99 10.15 13.39
N ALA A 322 33.66 9.10 13.87
CA ALA A 322 33.72 8.81 15.30
C ALA A 322 34.43 9.91 16.11
N ASN A 323 35.51 10.51 15.58
CA ASN A 323 36.17 11.64 16.21
C ASN A 323 35.22 12.82 16.35
N THR A 324 34.49 13.18 15.29
CA THR A 324 33.49 14.26 15.35
C THR A 324 32.39 13.94 16.37
N GLY A 325 31.89 12.70 16.35
CA GLY A 325 30.94 12.20 17.33
C GLY A 325 31.45 12.25 18.78
N MET A 326 32.74 11.94 19.02
CA MET A 326 33.39 12.04 20.33
C MET A 326 33.42 13.48 20.84
N HIS A 327 33.74 14.46 20.00
CA HIS A 327 33.73 15.87 20.40
C HIS A 327 32.33 16.31 20.85
N HIS A 328 31.30 15.96 20.07
CA HIS A 328 29.91 16.25 20.44
C HIS A 328 29.49 15.52 21.73
N ALA A 329 29.83 14.23 21.85
CA ALA A 329 29.49 13.43 23.01
C ALA A 329 30.14 13.95 24.29
N GLN A 330 31.43 14.32 24.25
CA GLN A 330 32.12 14.90 25.40
C GLN A 330 31.45 16.19 25.87
N SER A 331 31.08 17.07 24.95
CA SER A 331 30.38 18.32 25.29
C SER A 331 29.04 18.06 25.96
N ILE A 332 28.23 17.16 25.41
CA ILE A 332 26.90 16.83 25.94
C ILE A 332 26.99 16.12 27.29
N LEU A 333 27.88 15.14 27.43
CA LEU A 333 28.04 14.36 28.67
C LEU A 333 28.57 15.22 29.83
N LYS A 334 29.51 16.14 29.56
CA LYS A 334 29.97 17.13 30.57
C LYS A 334 28.84 18.03 31.02
N ALA A 335 28.06 18.57 30.09
CA ALA A 335 26.92 19.42 30.42
C ALA A 335 25.86 18.69 31.26
N ALA A 336 25.70 17.38 31.04
CA ALA A 336 24.80 16.52 31.81
C ALA A 336 25.40 15.97 33.13
N GLY A 337 26.64 16.34 33.49
CA GLY A 337 27.33 15.86 34.70
C GLY A 337 27.61 14.35 34.70
N LYS A 338 27.77 13.75 33.51
CA LYS A 338 28.07 12.31 33.32
C LYS A 338 29.55 12.03 33.03
N LEU A 339 30.35 13.10 32.95
CA LEU A 339 31.81 13.14 32.86
C LEU A 339 32.31 14.22 33.82
#